data_AF-A0A1V5PKY1-F1
#
_entry.id   AF-A0A1V5PKY1-F1
#
_cell.length_a   1.000
_cell.length_b   1.000
_cell.length_c   1.000
_cell.angle_alpha   90.00
_cell.angle_beta   90.00
_cell.angle_gamma   90.00
#
_symmetry.space_group_name_H-M   'P 1'
#
loop_
_entity.id
_entity.type
_entity.pdbx_description
1 polymer ?
#
loop_
_entity_poly.entity_id
_entity_poly.type
_entity_poly.pdbx_seq_one_letter_code
_entity_poly.pdbx_strand_id
1 'polypeptide(L)'
;MNTPVPQMLHEGIAAAKAGQREAARSLLARVTEEAPENITAWLWLSGVMESPLEQERCLRQVLALEPEHAVAKRGLAALQPRITDDLLMRGIAAAEIGKKAQARSLLLQVTERDEENVLAWLWLSRVVESVEDQQLCLENVLALDPAHSEARIGLAALQQQSHPEPPLSPVALIEAELPPSTEELAWQDAWKRYDAIYACPTCAALTQPEDKRCAVCGNSLWTKSQQREKPSMLYWILWAMQAINVLSALAAPVLWVFQVSQSLGIRDYTLLLPLYFGGKSSLPAEAISVILQQAPRWQFFITWIPAVLALGLLIGITLRWAPVYYFLLVNAILSVLLVLAAGFLMEGPLKWVSTGCGFIVAVVILLLTLNLQSDFIKKQKRLLLQVDRGITEGVDFLARGTRYMEQGRWALAALHLRRAAAQLQGKPAPQAMLVRACLHLEDLTLAAQALENLRRMSPHFPELKELEEAFREVQERHTHPETPPAPAA
;
A
#
# COMPACT_ATOMS: atom_id res chain seq x y z
N MET A 1 3.16 -35.53 47.99
CA MET A 1 2.25 -36.41 47.24
C MET A 1 2.34 -35.97 45.79
N ASN A 2 2.87 -36.79 44.88
CA ASN A 2 2.91 -36.44 43.47
C ASN A 2 1.50 -36.57 42.90
N THR A 3 0.93 -35.48 42.42
CA THR A 3 -0.35 -35.48 41.70
C THR A 3 -0.20 -36.38 40.48
N PRO A 4 -1.11 -37.34 40.23
CA PRO A 4 -0.97 -38.25 39.10
C PRO A 4 -1.12 -37.51 37.77
N VAL A 5 -0.35 -37.92 36.76
CA VAL A 5 -0.30 -37.29 35.41
C VAL A 5 -1.68 -37.01 34.79
N PRO A 6 -2.68 -37.92 34.83
CA PRO A 6 -4.01 -37.65 34.27
C PRO A 6 -4.74 -36.48 34.96
N GLN A 7 -4.54 -36.32 36.28
CA GLN A 7 -5.15 -35.24 37.03
C GLN A 7 -4.48 -33.90 36.68
N MET A 8 -3.15 -33.85 36.63
CA MET A 8 -2.42 -32.64 36.21
C MET A 8 -2.78 -32.20 34.78
N LEU A 9 -2.96 -33.15 33.87
CA LEU A 9 -3.41 -32.87 32.51
C LEU A 9 -4.81 -32.24 32.49
N HIS A 10 -5.75 -32.79 33.27
CA HIS A 10 -7.11 -32.27 33.34
C HIS A 10 -7.14 -30.84 33.91
N GLU A 11 -6.41 -30.61 35.00
CA GLU A 11 -6.27 -29.29 35.64
C GLU A 11 -5.61 -28.27 34.70
N GLY A 12 -4.55 -28.67 33.98
CA GLY A 12 -3.86 -27.83 33.01
C GLY A 12 -4.76 -27.41 31.84
N ILE A 13 -5.57 -28.32 31.31
CA ILE A 13 -6.55 -28.03 30.24
C ILE A 13 -7.65 -27.11 30.76
N ALA A 14 -8.15 -27.34 31.98
CA ALA A 14 -9.17 -26.49 32.59
C ALA A 14 -8.65 -25.06 32.79
N ALA A 15 -7.42 -24.91 33.29
CA ALA A 15 -6.74 -23.62 33.44
C ALA A 15 -6.56 -22.91 32.08
N ALA A 16 -6.17 -23.65 31.03
CA ALA A 16 -6.04 -23.09 29.68
C ALA A 16 -7.37 -22.55 29.15
N LYS A 17 -8.46 -23.31 29.32
CA LYS A 17 -9.82 -22.90 28.92
C LYS A 17 -10.33 -21.71 29.73
N ALA A 18 -9.95 -21.60 31.01
CA ALA A 18 -10.28 -20.47 31.87
C ALA A 18 -9.41 -19.22 31.61
N GLY A 19 -8.47 -19.27 30.66
CA GLY A 19 -7.57 -18.17 30.33
C GLY A 19 -6.40 -17.98 31.32
N GLN A 20 -6.23 -18.89 32.28
CA GLN A 20 -5.14 -18.87 33.26
C GLN A 20 -3.84 -19.42 32.65
N ARG A 21 -3.24 -18.67 31.73
CA ARG A 21 -2.14 -19.13 30.87
C ARG A 21 -0.90 -19.59 31.63
N GLU A 22 -0.50 -18.88 32.69
CA GLU A 22 0.69 -19.23 33.47
C GLU A 22 0.50 -20.55 34.25
N ALA A 23 -0.65 -20.69 34.93
CA ALA A 23 -1.00 -21.92 35.64
C ALA A 23 -1.12 -23.11 34.67
N ALA A 24 -1.76 -22.91 33.51
CA ALA A 24 -1.85 -23.92 32.47
C ALA A 24 -0.47 -24.34 31.95
N ARG A 25 0.42 -23.37 31.69
CA ARG A 25 1.79 -23.64 31.22
C ARG A 25 2.59 -24.46 32.22
N SER A 26 2.54 -24.08 33.50
CA SER A 26 3.22 -24.80 34.59
C SER A 26 2.74 -26.26 34.70
N LEU A 27 1.43 -26.48 34.72
CA LEU A 27 0.85 -27.83 34.83
C LEU A 27 1.14 -28.68 33.60
N LEU A 28 0.96 -28.13 32.40
CA LEU A 28 1.16 -28.85 31.15
C LEU A 28 2.64 -29.15 30.89
N ALA A 29 3.57 -28.26 31.27
CA ALA A 29 5.01 -28.51 31.18
C ALA A 29 5.44 -29.71 32.05
N ARG A 30 4.94 -29.78 33.30
CA ARG A 30 5.20 -30.93 34.18
C ARG A 30 4.65 -32.24 33.61
N VAL A 31 3.46 -32.19 32.99
CA VAL A 31 2.92 -33.38 32.30
C VAL A 31 3.83 -33.81 31.16
N THR A 32 4.40 -32.87 30.39
CA THR A 32 5.32 -33.21 29.29
C THR A 32 6.69 -33.69 29.76
N GLU A 33 7.12 -33.34 30.98
CA GLU A 33 8.33 -33.88 31.61
C GLU A 33 8.13 -35.29 32.14
N GLU A 34 6.98 -35.56 32.79
CA GLU A 34 6.66 -36.87 33.38
C GLU A 34 6.16 -37.89 32.33
N ALA A 35 5.50 -37.43 31.27
CA ALA A 35 4.99 -38.25 30.17
C ALA A 35 5.31 -37.59 28.81
N PRO A 36 6.56 -37.71 28.31
CA PRO A 36 7.00 -37.06 27.06
C PRO A 36 6.21 -37.46 25.81
N GLU A 37 5.55 -38.62 25.83
CA GLU A 37 4.70 -39.15 24.75
C GLU A 37 3.27 -38.60 24.77
N ASN A 38 2.90 -37.76 25.74
CA ASN A 38 1.54 -37.24 25.85
C ASN A 38 1.25 -36.13 24.82
N ILE A 39 0.70 -36.53 23.68
CA ILE A 39 0.34 -35.66 22.56
C ILE A 39 -0.62 -34.53 22.99
N THR A 40 -1.59 -34.84 23.85
CA THR A 40 -2.60 -33.87 24.29
C THR A 40 -1.95 -32.77 25.12
N ALA A 41 -1.02 -33.12 26.01
CA ALA A 41 -0.29 -32.16 26.81
C ALA A 41 0.53 -31.19 25.95
N TRP A 42 1.29 -31.72 24.98
CA TRP A 42 2.08 -30.90 24.05
C TRP A 42 1.21 -29.96 23.20
N LEU A 43 0.07 -30.44 22.72
CA LEU A 43 -0.86 -29.63 21.92
C LEU A 43 -1.46 -28.49 22.73
N TRP A 44 -1.95 -28.76 23.94
CA TRP A 44 -2.50 -27.72 24.82
C TRP A 44 -1.41 -26.76 25.32
N LEU A 45 -0.20 -27.26 25.57
CA LEU A 45 0.94 -26.43 25.94
C LEU A 45 1.26 -25.42 24.83
N SER A 46 1.25 -25.84 23.56
CA SER A 46 1.44 -24.92 22.42
C SER A 46 0.42 -23.78 22.39
N GLY A 47 -0.80 -23.98 22.87
CA GLY A 47 -1.84 -22.94 22.88
C GLY A 47 -1.65 -21.87 23.96
N VAL A 48 -0.82 -22.14 24.97
CA VAL A 48 -0.59 -21.25 26.13
C VAL A 48 0.81 -20.66 26.19
N MET A 49 1.72 -21.05 25.28
CA MET A 49 3.03 -20.41 25.14
C MET A 49 2.89 -18.99 24.60
N GLU A 50 3.75 -18.08 25.06
CA GLU A 50 3.76 -16.67 24.64
C GLU A 50 4.63 -16.46 23.41
N SER A 51 5.76 -17.16 23.32
CA SER A 51 6.69 -17.07 22.21
C SER A 51 6.26 -17.95 21.03
N PRO A 52 6.14 -17.41 19.80
CA PRO A 52 5.88 -18.21 18.60
C PRO A 52 6.90 -19.35 18.39
N LEU A 53 8.17 -19.16 18.77
CA LEU A 53 9.19 -20.21 18.67
C LEU A 53 8.93 -21.38 19.63
N GLU A 54 8.43 -21.08 20.83
CA GLU A 54 8.08 -22.10 21.82
C GLU A 54 6.81 -22.86 21.41
N GLN A 55 5.85 -22.15 20.81
CA GLN A 55 4.67 -22.77 20.20
C GLN A 55 5.07 -23.74 19.08
N GLU A 56 5.98 -23.33 18.18
CA GLU A 56 6.52 -24.20 17.12
C GLU A 56 7.20 -25.44 17.72
N ARG A 57 8.02 -25.29 18.76
CA ARG A 57 8.69 -26.43 19.41
C ARG A 57 7.68 -27.45 19.94
N CYS A 58 6.62 -26.99 20.62
CA CYS A 58 5.58 -27.88 21.14
C CYS A 58 4.82 -28.60 20.01
N LEU A 59 4.49 -27.89 18.92
CA LEU A 59 3.80 -28.48 17.77
C LEU A 59 4.67 -29.47 16.99
N ARG A 60 5.98 -29.19 16.85
CA ARG A 60 6.93 -30.14 16.26
C ARG A 60 7.05 -31.40 17.10
N GLN A 61 6.98 -31.30 18.43
CA GLN A 61 6.95 -32.46 19.32
C GLN A 61 5.68 -33.30 19.12
N VAL A 62 4.51 -32.67 18.94
CA VAL A 62 3.28 -33.38 18.55
C VAL A 62 3.48 -34.14 17.25
N LEU A 63 4.06 -33.51 16.23
CA LEU A 63 4.30 -34.15 14.93
C LEU A 63 5.39 -35.22 14.96
N ALA A 64 6.35 -35.15 15.89
CA ALA A 64 7.33 -36.20 16.10
C ALA A 64 6.69 -37.48 16.69
N LEU A 65 5.67 -37.32 17.54
CA LEU A 65 4.91 -38.42 18.12
C LEU A 65 3.81 -38.94 17.16
N GLU A 66 3.13 -38.03 16.47
CA GLU A 66 2.06 -38.33 15.53
C GLU A 66 2.22 -37.48 14.24
N PRO A 67 2.94 -38.01 13.22
CA PRO A 67 3.25 -37.27 12.00
C PRO A 67 2.03 -36.76 11.23
N GLU A 68 0.89 -37.45 11.31
CA GLU A 68 -0.35 -37.11 10.60
C GLU A 68 -1.33 -36.25 11.41
N HIS A 69 -0.90 -35.71 12.56
CA HIS A 69 -1.79 -34.93 13.44
C HIS A 69 -2.27 -33.62 12.78
N ALA A 70 -3.49 -33.64 12.23
CA ALA A 70 -4.03 -32.58 11.38
C ALA A 70 -4.13 -31.20 12.04
N VAL A 71 -4.37 -31.13 13.36
CA VAL A 71 -4.41 -29.84 14.10
C VAL A 71 -3.00 -29.27 14.26
N ALA A 72 -1.99 -30.12 14.43
CA ALA A 72 -0.62 -29.66 14.65
C ALA A 72 0.01 -29.19 13.35
N LYS A 73 -0.21 -29.90 12.23
CA LYS A 73 0.18 -29.43 10.88
C LYS A 73 -0.43 -28.07 10.56
N ARG A 74 -1.73 -27.89 10.79
CA ARG A 74 -2.43 -26.60 10.56
C ARG A 74 -1.93 -25.50 11.50
N GLY A 75 -1.72 -25.82 12.78
CA GLY A 75 -1.18 -24.87 13.75
C GLY A 75 0.21 -24.38 13.36
N LEU A 76 1.10 -25.29 12.93
CA LEU A 76 2.45 -24.96 12.51
C LEU A 76 2.45 -24.09 11.25
N ALA A 77 1.65 -24.47 10.24
CA ALA A 77 1.50 -23.69 9.01
C ALA A 77 0.96 -22.26 9.27
N ALA A 78 0.00 -22.11 10.19
CA ALA A 78 -0.55 -20.80 10.55
C ALA A 78 0.45 -19.93 11.35
N LEU A 79 1.40 -20.56 12.03
CA LEU A 79 2.38 -19.90 12.88
C LEU A 79 3.64 -19.48 12.12
N GLN A 80 3.99 -20.20 11.05
CA GLN A 80 5.19 -19.98 10.24
C GLN A 80 5.41 -18.52 9.84
N PRO A 81 4.42 -17.76 9.33
CA PRO A 81 4.62 -16.36 8.94
C PRO A 81 4.97 -15.48 10.15
N ARG A 82 4.31 -15.71 11.29
CA ARG A 82 4.51 -14.91 12.51
C ARG A 82 5.90 -15.12 13.12
N ILE A 83 6.42 -16.34 13.07
CA ILE A 83 7.79 -16.66 13.51
C ILE A 83 8.80 -15.96 12.59
N THR A 84 8.58 -16.05 11.28
CA THR A 84 9.44 -15.45 10.26
C THR A 84 9.52 -13.92 10.46
N ASP A 85 8.37 -13.27 10.68
CA ASP A 85 8.30 -11.83 10.98
C ASP A 85 9.03 -11.46 12.29
N ASP A 86 8.84 -12.22 13.38
CA ASP A 86 9.52 -11.97 14.67
C ASP A 86 11.04 -12.09 14.55
N LEU A 87 11.51 -13.18 13.92
CA LEU A 87 12.94 -13.42 13.70
C LEU A 87 13.54 -12.32 12.83
N LEU A 88 12.84 -11.90 11.78
CA LEU A 88 13.28 -10.82 10.89
C LEU A 88 13.43 -9.50 11.65
N MET A 89 12.40 -9.08 12.39
CA MET A 89 12.45 -7.85 13.18
C MET A 89 13.58 -7.87 14.22
N ARG A 90 13.76 -8.99 14.93
CA ARG A 90 14.83 -9.13 15.94
C ARG A 90 16.22 -9.17 15.29
N GLY A 91 16.34 -9.80 14.13
CA GLY A 91 17.58 -9.85 13.34
C GLY A 91 18.01 -8.46 12.87
N ILE A 92 17.06 -7.68 12.33
CA ILE A 92 17.28 -6.29 11.93
C ILE A 92 17.68 -5.43 13.14
N ALA A 93 16.92 -5.48 14.23
CA ALA A 93 17.23 -4.71 15.43
C ALA A 93 18.62 -5.05 15.99
N ALA A 94 19.00 -6.33 15.98
CA ALA A 94 20.34 -6.76 16.39
C ALA A 94 21.44 -6.25 15.45
N ALA A 95 21.17 -6.19 14.14
CA ALA A 95 22.10 -5.65 13.15
C ALA A 95 22.32 -4.14 13.35
N GLU A 96 21.24 -3.39 13.59
CA GLU A 96 21.27 -1.93 13.80
C GLU A 96 22.09 -1.52 15.03
N ILE A 97 22.01 -2.28 16.12
CA ILE A 97 22.80 -2.03 17.35
C ILE A 97 24.19 -2.69 17.32
N GLY A 98 24.61 -3.23 16.18
CA GLY A 98 25.96 -3.77 15.96
C GLY A 98 26.21 -5.19 16.49
N LYS A 99 25.18 -5.92 16.94
CA LYS A 99 25.30 -7.32 17.41
C LYS A 99 25.31 -8.29 16.22
N LYS A 100 26.38 -8.23 15.41
CA LYS A 100 26.49 -8.95 14.12
C LYS A 100 26.26 -10.46 14.22
N ALA A 101 26.89 -11.15 15.18
CA ALA A 101 26.73 -12.60 15.33
C ALA A 101 25.28 -13.01 15.65
N GLN A 102 24.61 -12.25 16.52
CA GLN A 102 23.22 -12.49 16.86
C GLN A 102 22.29 -12.19 15.67
N ALA A 103 22.54 -11.09 14.96
CA ALA A 103 21.79 -10.71 13.77
C ALA A 103 21.93 -11.78 12.66
N ARG A 104 23.15 -12.23 12.39
CA ARG A 104 23.45 -13.29 11.41
C ARG A 104 22.67 -14.57 11.73
N SER A 105 22.71 -15.02 12.98
CA SER A 105 21.98 -16.23 13.40
C SER A 105 20.46 -16.11 13.23
N LEU A 106 19.88 -14.95 13.52
CA LEU A 106 18.44 -14.71 13.37
C LEU A 106 18.03 -14.60 11.90
N LEU A 107 18.80 -13.88 11.09
CA LEU A 107 18.51 -13.66 9.68
C LEU A 107 18.70 -14.94 8.85
N LEU A 108 19.67 -15.80 9.18
CA LEU A 108 19.80 -17.13 8.57
C LEU A 108 18.57 -18.01 8.83
N GLN A 109 18.02 -17.96 10.05
CA GLN A 109 16.79 -18.70 10.38
C GLN A 109 15.56 -18.19 9.63
N VAL A 110 15.56 -16.94 9.17
CA VAL A 110 14.52 -16.38 8.30
C VAL A 110 14.70 -16.94 6.89
N THR A 111 15.90 -16.87 6.33
CA THR A 111 16.17 -17.35 4.96
C THR A 111 15.99 -18.87 4.82
N GLU A 112 16.24 -19.66 5.88
CA GLU A 112 15.94 -21.10 5.91
C GLU A 112 14.43 -21.41 5.89
N ARG A 113 13.59 -20.48 6.35
CA ARG A 113 12.12 -20.65 6.41
C ARG A 113 11.42 -20.04 5.21
N ASP A 114 11.95 -18.94 4.70
CA ASP A 114 11.44 -18.14 3.62
C ASP A 114 12.62 -17.66 2.76
N GLU A 115 13.00 -18.48 1.79
CA GLU A 115 14.10 -18.20 0.88
C GLU A 115 13.79 -17.02 -0.05
N GLU A 116 12.51 -16.64 -0.21
CA GLU A 116 12.08 -15.50 -1.04
C GLU A 116 12.13 -14.16 -0.28
N ASN A 117 12.56 -14.16 0.99
CA ASN A 117 12.59 -12.97 1.81
C ASN A 117 13.75 -12.02 1.45
N VAL A 118 13.50 -11.14 0.49
CA VAL A 118 14.47 -10.14 -0.01
C VAL A 118 15.09 -9.31 1.13
N LEU A 119 14.28 -8.92 2.13
CA LEU A 119 14.75 -8.09 3.22
C LEU A 119 15.73 -8.84 4.14
N ALA A 120 15.47 -10.12 4.41
CA ALA A 120 16.35 -10.96 5.20
C ALA A 120 17.72 -11.13 4.54
N TRP A 121 17.76 -11.46 3.25
CA TRP A 121 19.00 -11.57 2.48
C TRP A 121 19.80 -10.27 2.45
N LEU A 122 19.10 -9.13 2.26
CA LEU A 122 19.73 -7.82 2.27
C LEU A 122 20.40 -7.52 3.62
N TRP A 123 19.68 -7.70 4.73
CA TRP A 123 20.26 -7.47 6.06
C TRP A 123 21.35 -8.48 6.41
N LEU A 124 21.22 -9.72 5.94
CA LEU A 124 22.23 -10.75 6.14
C LEU A 124 23.56 -10.36 5.48
N SER A 125 23.52 -9.78 4.28
CA SER A 125 24.73 -9.26 3.59
C SER A 125 25.54 -8.26 4.42
N ARG A 126 24.93 -7.54 5.36
CA ARG A 126 25.62 -6.53 6.19
C ARG A 126 26.30 -7.11 7.43
N VAL A 127 25.95 -8.33 7.81
CA VAL A 127 26.37 -8.96 9.08
C VAL A 127 27.17 -10.24 8.90
N VAL A 128 27.24 -10.79 7.68
CA VAL A 128 28.17 -11.87 7.32
C VAL A 128 29.62 -11.39 7.35
N GLU A 129 30.53 -12.35 7.54
CA GLU A 129 31.94 -12.06 7.85
C GLU A 129 32.85 -12.13 6.62
N SER A 130 32.51 -12.95 5.63
CA SER A 130 33.29 -13.11 4.39
C SER A 130 32.71 -12.27 3.26
N VAL A 131 33.59 -11.80 2.37
CA VAL A 131 33.21 -11.04 1.17
C VAL A 131 32.43 -11.94 0.21
N GLU A 132 32.78 -13.22 0.16
CA GLU A 132 32.09 -14.24 -0.63
C GLU A 132 30.65 -14.45 -0.15
N ASP A 133 30.41 -14.58 1.15
CA ASP A 133 29.06 -14.71 1.72
C ASP A 133 28.25 -13.42 1.50
N GLN A 134 28.92 -12.27 1.58
CA GLN A 134 28.29 -10.97 1.32
C GLN A 134 27.83 -10.88 -0.13
N GLN A 135 28.69 -11.25 -1.08
CA GLN A 135 28.37 -11.32 -2.50
C GLN A 135 27.19 -12.26 -2.75
N LEU A 136 27.23 -13.48 -2.19
CA LEU A 136 26.16 -14.46 -2.33
C LEU A 136 24.81 -13.93 -1.82
N CYS A 137 24.80 -13.26 -0.66
CA CYS A 137 23.57 -12.67 -0.12
C CYS A 137 23.00 -11.59 -1.06
N LEU A 138 23.87 -10.75 -1.65
CA LEU A 138 23.45 -9.71 -2.59
C LEU A 138 23.00 -10.29 -3.93
N GLU A 139 23.63 -11.36 -4.42
CA GLU A 139 23.19 -12.09 -5.60
C GLU A 139 21.82 -12.73 -5.38
N ASN A 140 21.56 -13.32 -4.23
CA ASN A 140 20.23 -13.85 -3.87
C ASN A 140 19.17 -12.74 -3.85
N VAL A 141 19.49 -11.56 -3.30
CA VAL A 141 18.59 -10.40 -3.38
C VAL A 141 18.28 -10.05 -4.83
N LEU A 142 19.28 -10.04 -5.71
CA LEU A 142 19.10 -9.68 -7.12
C LEU A 142 18.45 -10.78 -7.96
N ALA A 143 18.54 -12.04 -7.55
CA ALA A 143 17.81 -13.14 -8.16
C ALA A 143 16.30 -13.02 -7.89
N LEU A 144 15.93 -12.62 -6.67
CA LEU A 144 14.54 -12.44 -6.26
C LEU A 144 13.95 -11.09 -6.70
N ASP A 145 14.73 -10.02 -6.58
CA ASP A 145 14.39 -8.67 -7.04
C ASP A 145 15.56 -8.07 -7.86
N PRO A 146 15.60 -8.32 -9.18
CA PRO A 146 16.63 -7.76 -10.06
C PRO A 146 16.70 -6.23 -10.07
N ALA A 147 15.64 -5.54 -9.64
CA ALA A 147 15.59 -4.10 -9.57
C ALA A 147 16.11 -3.53 -8.24
N HIS A 148 16.47 -4.36 -7.25
CA HIS A 148 16.87 -3.92 -5.92
C HIS A 148 18.14 -3.04 -5.96
N SER A 149 17.99 -1.73 -5.73
CA SER A 149 19.06 -0.75 -5.96
C SER A 149 20.23 -0.89 -5.01
N GLU A 150 19.95 -1.15 -3.74
CA GLU A 150 20.98 -1.27 -2.71
C GLU A 150 21.89 -2.49 -2.95
N ALA A 151 21.29 -3.60 -3.40
CA ALA A 151 22.04 -4.83 -3.64
C ALA A 151 22.92 -4.74 -4.89
N ARG A 152 22.47 -4.04 -5.94
CA ARG A 152 23.30 -3.73 -7.11
C ARG A 152 24.49 -2.86 -6.75
N ILE A 153 24.28 -1.83 -5.94
CA ILE A 153 25.36 -0.94 -5.49
C ILE A 153 26.36 -1.73 -4.63
N GLY A 154 25.87 -2.51 -3.67
CA GLY A 154 26.72 -3.35 -2.82
C GLY A 154 27.53 -4.37 -3.62
N LEU A 155 26.91 -5.06 -4.58
CA LEU A 155 27.57 -6.08 -5.39
C LEU A 155 28.65 -5.45 -6.31
N ALA A 156 28.35 -4.31 -6.94
CA ALA A 156 29.32 -3.58 -7.74
C ALA A 156 30.53 -3.12 -6.91
N ALA A 157 30.30 -2.69 -5.66
CA ALA A 157 31.38 -2.31 -4.74
C ALA A 157 32.29 -3.50 -4.36
N LEU A 158 31.72 -4.70 -4.19
CA LEU A 158 32.50 -5.92 -3.89
C LEU A 158 33.28 -6.41 -5.13
N GLN A 159 32.71 -6.27 -6.33
CA GLN A 159 33.38 -6.61 -7.59
C GLN A 159 34.59 -5.71 -7.87
N GLN A 160 34.52 -4.44 -7.48
CA GLN A 160 35.67 -3.52 -7.55
C GLN A 160 36.78 -3.89 -6.54
N GLN A 161 36.44 -4.52 -5.41
CA GLN A 161 37.40 -4.97 -4.41
C GLN A 161 38.05 -6.31 -4.75
N SER A 162 37.42 -7.12 -5.61
CA SER A 162 37.84 -8.50 -5.93
C SER A 162 38.57 -8.66 -7.26
N HIS A 163 38.71 -7.58 -8.07
CA HIS A 163 39.68 -7.55 -9.17
C HIS A 163 41.05 -7.10 -8.67
N PRO A 164 42.05 -8.00 -8.50
CA PRO A 164 43.44 -7.56 -8.53
C PRO A 164 43.72 -7.05 -9.95
N GLU A 165 44.23 -5.83 -10.00
CA GLU A 165 44.66 -5.07 -11.17
C GLU A 165 45.29 -5.97 -12.26
N PRO A 166 44.79 -5.96 -13.51
CA PRO A 166 45.46 -6.66 -14.61
C PRO A 166 46.85 -6.04 -14.82
N PRO A 167 47.88 -6.82 -15.23
CA PRO A 167 49.24 -6.32 -15.33
C PRO A 167 49.28 -5.12 -16.29
N LEU A 168 49.68 -3.99 -15.70
CA LEU A 168 49.71 -2.66 -16.28
C LEU A 168 50.41 -2.65 -17.64
N SER A 169 49.63 -2.41 -18.70
CA SER A 169 50.20 -1.92 -19.96
C SER A 169 50.64 -0.47 -19.72
N PRO A 170 51.85 -0.06 -20.16
CA PRO A 170 52.42 1.27 -19.91
C PRO A 170 51.53 2.45 -20.34
N VAL A 171 50.52 2.20 -21.15
CA VAL A 171 49.57 3.21 -21.65
C VAL A 171 48.50 3.57 -20.59
N ALA A 172 48.14 2.66 -19.68
CA ALA A 172 47.08 2.90 -18.69
C ALA A 172 47.53 3.74 -17.47
N LEU A 173 48.84 3.75 -17.17
CA LEU A 173 49.40 4.53 -16.05
C LEU A 173 49.27 6.06 -16.25
N ILE A 174 49.10 6.53 -17.49
CA ILE A 174 49.01 7.96 -17.76
C ILE A 174 47.57 8.48 -17.58
N GLU A 175 46.55 7.62 -17.70
CA GLU A 175 45.14 8.03 -17.58
C GLU A 175 44.60 7.94 -16.14
N ALA A 176 45.16 7.06 -15.29
CA ALA A 176 44.63 6.81 -13.95
C ALA A 176 45.16 7.75 -12.85
N GLU A 177 46.23 8.51 -13.09
CA GLU A 177 46.83 9.46 -12.12
C GLU A 177 46.32 10.90 -12.26
N LEU A 178 45.41 11.17 -13.20
CA LEU A 178 44.74 12.46 -13.23
C LEU A 178 43.66 12.47 -12.14
N PRO A 179 43.73 13.34 -11.12
CA PRO A 179 42.60 13.55 -10.22
C PRO A 179 41.36 13.85 -11.08
N PRO A 180 40.15 13.39 -10.68
CA PRO A 180 38.93 13.75 -11.41
C PRO A 180 38.99 15.26 -11.63
N SER A 181 38.81 15.68 -12.87
CA SER A 181 38.98 17.08 -13.25
C SER A 181 38.17 17.94 -12.28
N THR A 182 38.65 19.14 -11.96
CA THR A 182 37.97 20.06 -11.03
C THR A 182 36.51 20.29 -11.42
N GLU A 183 36.20 20.16 -12.72
CA GLU A 183 34.85 20.22 -13.30
C GLU A 183 33.96 19.01 -12.95
N GLU A 184 34.52 17.80 -12.89
CA GLU A 184 33.78 16.56 -12.58
C GLU A 184 33.44 16.43 -11.10
N LEU A 185 34.34 16.89 -10.21
CA LEU A 185 34.08 17.05 -8.78
C LEU A 185 32.99 18.10 -8.51
N ALA A 186 33.08 19.26 -9.18
CA ALA A 186 32.09 20.33 -9.07
C ALA A 186 30.69 19.86 -9.51
N TRP A 187 30.59 18.99 -10.52
CA TRP A 187 29.32 18.41 -10.93
C TRP A 187 28.69 17.48 -9.89
N GLN A 188 29.49 16.59 -9.29
CA GLN A 188 29.00 15.71 -8.25
C GLN A 188 28.51 16.51 -7.03
N ASP A 189 29.26 17.56 -6.67
CA ASP A 189 28.89 18.46 -5.58
C ASP A 189 27.61 19.26 -5.87
N ALA A 190 27.40 19.71 -7.11
CA ALA A 190 26.19 20.44 -7.51
C ALA A 190 24.92 19.58 -7.35
N TRP A 191 25.01 18.26 -7.60
CA TRP A 191 23.87 17.35 -7.41
C TRP A 191 23.61 16.94 -5.96
N LYS A 192 24.58 17.07 -5.04
CA LYS A 192 24.41 16.66 -3.62
C LYS A 192 23.20 17.32 -2.95
N ARG A 193 22.86 18.55 -3.33
CA ARG A 193 21.67 19.26 -2.83
C ARG A 193 20.35 18.52 -3.14
N TYR A 194 20.31 17.77 -4.24
CA TYR A 194 19.14 17.02 -4.68
C TYR A 194 19.08 15.60 -4.09
N ASP A 195 20.14 15.14 -3.42
CA ASP A 195 20.19 13.83 -2.75
C ASP A 195 19.47 13.85 -1.39
N ALA A 196 19.18 15.04 -0.86
CA ALA A 196 18.41 15.20 0.37
C ALA A 196 16.93 14.81 0.16
N ILE A 197 16.55 13.64 0.66
CA ILE A 197 15.20 13.06 0.53
C ILE A 197 14.08 14.02 0.97
N TYR A 198 14.32 14.81 2.01
CA TYR A 198 13.39 15.80 2.56
C TYR A 198 13.50 17.18 1.93
N ALA A 199 14.28 17.38 0.87
CA ALA A 199 14.29 18.64 0.15
C ALA A 199 12.97 18.86 -0.59
N CYS A 200 12.65 20.12 -0.86
CA CYS A 200 11.42 20.50 -1.54
C CYS A 200 11.40 19.94 -2.99
N PRO A 201 10.36 19.19 -3.38
CA PRO A 201 10.22 18.66 -4.75
C PRO A 201 10.11 19.73 -5.85
N THR A 202 9.84 20.98 -5.47
CA THR A 202 9.77 22.10 -6.42
C THR A 202 11.10 22.84 -6.52
N CYS A 203 11.68 23.31 -5.41
CA CYS A 203 12.86 24.20 -5.44
C CYS A 203 14.15 23.61 -4.84
N ALA A 204 14.15 22.32 -4.46
CA ALA A 204 15.27 21.65 -3.80
C ALA A 204 15.80 22.33 -2.53
N ALA A 205 15.03 23.22 -1.90
CA ALA A 205 15.39 23.78 -0.60
C ALA A 205 15.28 22.71 0.49
N LEU A 206 16.22 22.67 1.43
CA LEU A 206 16.16 21.77 2.57
C LEU A 206 14.94 22.10 3.43
N THR A 207 14.19 21.08 3.83
CA THR A 207 13.01 21.23 4.70
C THR A 207 13.01 20.14 5.76
N GLN A 208 12.31 20.38 6.87
CA GLN A 208 12.16 19.43 7.96
C GLN A 208 11.00 18.46 7.70
N PRO A 209 11.06 17.20 8.19
CA PRO A 209 10.02 16.19 7.97
C PRO A 209 8.60 16.63 8.37
N GLU A 210 8.47 17.56 9.31
CA GLU A 210 7.21 18.07 9.87
C GLU A 210 6.63 19.23 9.05
N ASP A 211 7.43 19.88 8.20
CA ASP A 211 7.02 21.08 7.46
C ASP A 211 5.86 20.78 6.52
N LYS A 212 4.77 21.55 6.62
CA LYS A 212 3.61 21.41 5.72
C LYS A 212 3.80 22.13 4.39
N ARG A 213 4.59 23.21 4.40
CA ARG A 213 4.90 24.06 3.25
C ARG A 213 6.38 24.39 3.25
N CYS A 214 6.95 24.59 2.06
CA CYS A 214 8.32 25.03 1.93
C CYS A 214 8.45 26.51 2.34
N ALA A 215 9.46 26.84 3.16
CA ALA A 215 9.74 28.22 3.57
C ALA A 215 10.24 29.11 2.44
N VAL A 216 10.87 28.52 1.40
CA VAL A 216 11.46 29.25 0.27
C VAL A 216 10.44 29.51 -0.84
N CYS A 217 9.77 28.46 -1.33
CA CYS A 217 8.84 28.58 -2.46
C CYS A 217 7.34 28.60 -2.08
N GLY A 218 7.00 28.39 -0.81
CA GLY A 218 5.61 28.39 -0.32
C GLY A 218 4.75 27.18 -0.72
N ASN A 219 5.26 26.28 -1.57
CA ASN A 219 4.50 25.12 -2.05
C ASN A 219 4.18 24.10 -0.95
N SER A 220 3.03 23.42 -1.11
CA SER A 220 2.61 22.34 -0.21
C SER A 220 3.53 21.12 -0.37
N LEU A 221 4.12 20.69 0.75
CA LEU A 221 4.96 19.49 0.81
C LEU A 221 4.14 18.22 1.04
N TRP A 222 2.82 18.36 1.21
CA TRP A 222 1.92 17.25 1.48
C TRP A 222 0.84 17.18 0.42
N THR A 223 0.55 15.96 -0.01
CA THR A 223 -0.55 15.64 -0.92
C THR A 223 -1.51 14.65 -0.27
N LYS A 224 -2.80 14.78 -0.60
CA LYS A 224 -3.82 13.80 -0.22
C LYS A 224 -3.86 12.75 -1.31
N SER A 225 -3.32 11.57 -1.04
CA SER A 225 -3.41 10.43 -1.95
C SER A 225 -4.31 9.35 -1.35
N GLN A 226 -4.91 8.52 -2.22
CA GLN A 226 -5.63 7.33 -1.75
C GLN A 226 -4.62 6.41 -1.04
N GLN A 227 -5.01 5.85 0.11
CA GLN A 227 -4.12 4.96 0.85
C GLN A 227 -3.81 3.69 0.04
N ARG A 228 -4.82 3.16 -0.66
CA ARG A 228 -4.66 2.12 -1.70
C ARG A 228 -4.92 2.70 -3.08
N GLU A 229 -3.91 2.65 -3.94
CA GLU A 229 -4.03 3.05 -5.35
C GLU A 229 -4.94 2.08 -6.12
N LYS A 230 -4.79 0.77 -5.88
CA LYS A 230 -5.66 -0.26 -6.45
C LYS A 230 -6.76 -0.65 -5.45
N PRO A 231 -8.04 -0.73 -5.88
CA PRO A 231 -9.13 -1.16 -5.00
C PRO A 231 -8.95 -2.61 -4.53
N SER A 232 -9.35 -2.89 -3.29
CA SER A 232 -9.30 -4.24 -2.72
C SER A 232 -10.32 -5.20 -3.36
N MET A 233 -10.15 -6.51 -3.19
CA MET A 233 -11.17 -7.49 -3.59
C MET A 233 -12.50 -7.26 -2.86
N LEU A 234 -12.44 -6.90 -1.56
CA LEU A 234 -13.62 -6.58 -0.76
C LEU A 234 -14.40 -5.37 -1.32
N TYR A 235 -13.69 -4.37 -1.85
CA TYR A 235 -14.32 -3.24 -2.53
C TYR A 235 -15.14 -3.70 -3.74
N TRP A 236 -14.61 -4.62 -4.55
CA TRP A 236 -15.33 -5.18 -5.68
C TRP A 236 -16.55 -6.01 -5.26
N ILE A 237 -16.44 -6.78 -4.17
CA ILE A 237 -17.58 -7.51 -3.60
C ILE A 237 -18.65 -6.54 -3.13
N LEU A 238 -18.28 -5.49 -2.39
CA LEU A 238 -19.21 -4.44 -1.96
C LEU A 238 -19.88 -3.77 -3.16
N TRP A 239 -19.10 -3.41 -4.17
CA TRP A 239 -19.62 -2.79 -5.39
C TRP A 239 -20.62 -3.70 -6.10
N ALA A 240 -20.29 -4.98 -6.28
CA ALA A 240 -21.16 -5.95 -6.92
C ALA A 240 -22.45 -6.16 -6.11
N MET A 241 -22.35 -6.30 -4.80
CA MET A 241 -23.50 -6.44 -3.91
C MET A 241 -24.40 -5.20 -3.96
N GLN A 242 -23.81 -4.00 -4.00
CA GLN A 242 -24.58 -2.77 -4.14
C GLN A 242 -25.20 -2.62 -5.53
N ALA A 243 -24.54 -3.07 -6.59
CA ALA A 243 -25.12 -3.10 -7.94
C ALA A 243 -26.34 -4.05 -8.00
N ILE A 244 -26.25 -5.23 -7.37
CA ILE A 244 -27.39 -6.15 -7.22
C ILE A 244 -28.52 -5.49 -6.44
N ASN A 245 -28.21 -4.74 -5.38
CA ASN A 245 -29.19 -4.00 -4.58
C ASN A 245 -29.89 -2.89 -5.39
N VAL A 246 -29.18 -2.21 -6.30
CA VAL A 246 -29.79 -1.26 -7.24
C VAL A 246 -30.76 -1.97 -8.17
N LEU A 247 -30.34 -3.10 -8.76
CA LEU A 247 -31.19 -3.89 -9.66
C LEU A 247 -32.44 -4.41 -8.96
N SER A 248 -32.32 -4.92 -7.73
CA SER A 248 -33.47 -5.38 -6.94
C SER A 248 -34.40 -4.22 -6.56
N ALA A 249 -33.86 -3.05 -6.19
CA ALA A 249 -34.66 -1.87 -5.88
C ALA A 249 -35.42 -1.33 -7.10
N LEU A 250 -34.86 -1.44 -8.31
CA LEU A 250 -35.54 -1.08 -9.56
C LEU A 250 -36.73 -1.98 -9.89
N ALA A 251 -36.78 -3.21 -9.34
CA ALA A 251 -37.93 -4.09 -9.51
C ALA A 251 -39.16 -3.64 -8.69
N ALA A 252 -38.97 -2.87 -7.60
CA ALA A 252 -40.05 -2.44 -6.72
C ALA A 252 -41.19 -1.67 -7.43
N PRO A 253 -40.94 -0.63 -8.26
CA PRO A 253 -42.00 0.04 -9.00
C PRO A 253 -42.74 -0.88 -9.97
N VAL A 254 -42.03 -1.82 -10.61
CA VAL A 254 -42.64 -2.79 -11.53
C VAL A 254 -43.55 -3.76 -10.78
N LEU A 255 -43.07 -4.31 -9.66
CA LEU A 255 -43.84 -5.20 -8.80
C LEU A 255 -45.07 -4.51 -8.20
N TRP A 256 -44.95 -3.23 -7.86
CA TRP A 256 -46.08 -2.44 -7.38
C TRP A 256 -47.15 -2.26 -8.47
N VAL A 257 -46.77 -1.87 -9.69
CA VAL A 257 -47.72 -1.75 -10.81
C VAL A 257 -48.36 -3.10 -11.14
N PHE A 258 -47.57 -4.17 -11.12
CA PHE A 258 -48.07 -5.53 -11.30
C PHE A 258 -49.08 -5.92 -10.21
N GLN A 259 -48.80 -5.62 -8.94
CA GLN A 259 -49.70 -5.90 -7.83
C GLN A 259 -51.02 -5.13 -7.97
N VAL A 260 -50.97 -3.85 -8.35
CA VAL A 260 -52.18 -3.05 -8.64
C VAL A 260 -52.97 -3.67 -9.79
N SER A 261 -52.30 -4.05 -10.88
CA SER A 261 -52.92 -4.73 -12.04
C SER A 261 -53.66 -5.99 -11.63
N GLN A 262 -53.06 -6.83 -10.79
CA GLN A 262 -53.67 -8.06 -10.28
C GLN A 262 -54.89 -7.79 -9.40
N SER A 263 -54.81 -6.78 -8.52
CA SER A 263 -55.94 -6.42 -7.65
C SER A 263 -57.18 -5.93 -8.41
N LEU A 264 -56.99 -5.48 -9.65
CA LEU A 264 -58.03 -4.94 -10.53
C LEU A 264 -58.43 -5.88 -11.67
N GLY A 265 -57.81 -7.06 -11.78
CA GLY A 265 -58.08 -8.02 -12.84
C GLY A 265 -57.60 -7.59 -14.24
N ILE A 266 -56.70 -6.61 -14.33
CA ILE A 266 -56.13 -6.14 -15.60
C ILE A 266 -55.00 -7.10 -16.00
N ARG A 267 -55.12 -7.74 -17.17
CA ARG A 267 -54.12 -8.72 -17.67
C ARG A 267 -52.83 -8.06 -18.17
N ASP A 268 -52.92 -6.86 -18.73
CA ASP A 268 -51.77 -6.12 -19.24
C ASP A 268 -51.47 -4.93 -18.32
N TYR A 269 -50.46 -5.09 -17.46
CA TYR A 269 -50.04 -4.10 -16.48
C TYR A 269 -49.40 -2.86 -17.13
N THR A 270 -48.93 -2.96 -18.39
CA THR A 270 -48.25 -1.85 -19.07
C THR A 270 -49.21 -0.68 -19.36
N LEU A 271 -50.51 -0.97 -19.47
CA LEU A 271 -51.57 0.02 -19.67
C LEU A 271 -51.71 1.00 -18.49
N LEU A 272 -51.22 0.61 -17.31
CA LEU A 272 -51.24 1.45 -16.11
C LEU A 272 -50.08 2.45 -16.06
N LEU A 273 -48.98 2.22 -16.79
CA LEU A 273 -47.79 3.10 -16.74
C LEU A 273 -48.12 4.54 -17.20
N PRO A 274 -48.79 4.79 -18.36
CA PRO A 274 -49.14 6.14 -18.77
C PRO A 274 -49.99 6.87 -17.73
N LEU A 275 -50.87 6.16 -17.02
CA LEU A 275 -51.72 6.73 -15.98
C LEU A 275 -50.91 7.31 -14.80
N TYR A 276 -49.85 6.61 -14.38
CA TYR A 276 -48.98 7.06 -13.29
C TYR A 276 -48.03 8.20 -13.70
N PHE A 277 -47.57 8.19 -14.94
CA PHE A 277 -46.74 9.27 -15.50
C PHE A 277 -47.55 10.49 -15.98
N GLY A 278 -48.88 10.47 -15.88
CA GLY A 278 -49.75 11.58 -16.31
C GLY A 278 -49.95 11.69 -17.83
N GLY A 279 -49.62 10.63 -18.57
CA GLY A 279 -49.90 10.50 -20.00
C GLY A 279 -51.36 10.10 -20.29
N LYS A 280 -51.68 10.03 -21.58
CA LYS A 280 -53.00 9.56 -22.04
C LYS A 280 -53.11 8.04 -21.85
N SER A 281 -54.06 7.60 -21.02
CA SER A 281 -54.38 6.17 -20.85
C SER A 281 -55.53 5.77 -21.77
N SER A 282 -55.49 4.54 -22.28
CA SER A 282 -56.59 3.91 -23.04
C SER A 282 -57.73 3.38 -22.14
N LEU A 283 -57.59 3.52 -20.82
CA LEU A 283 -58.58 3.09 -19.84
C LEU A 283 -59.78 4.05 -19.77
N PRO A 284 -61.00 3.54 -19.51
CA PRO A 284 -62.18 4.38 -19.29
C PRO A 284 -61.97 5.39 -18.15
N ALA A 285 -62.56 6.59 -18.27
CA ALA A 285 -62.43 7.64 -17.25
C ALA A 285 -62.91 7.21 -15.85
N GLU A 286 -63.91 6.34 -15.79
CA GLU A 286 -64.42 5.75 -14.55
C GLU A 286 -63.43 4.77 -13.90
N ALA A 287 -62.70 4.00 -14.71
CA ALA A 287 -61.67 3.11 -14.19
C ALA A 287 -60.48 3.91 -13.62
N ILE A 288 -60.12 5.01 -14.28
CA ILE A 288 -59.01 5.88 -13.86
C ILE A 288 -59.21 6.44 -12.45
N SER A 289 -60.42 6.92 -12.11
CA SER A 289 -60.69 7.51 -10.80
C SER A 289 -60.63 6.47 -9.67
N VAL A 290 -61.17 5.27 -9.91
CA VAL A 290 -61.10 4.14 -8.96
C VAL A 290 -59.65 3.70 -8.72
N ILE A 291 -58.86 3.58 -9.79
CA ILE A 291 -57.44 3.21 -9.71
C ILE A 291 -56.66 4.23 -8.88
N LEU A 292 -56.83 5.52 -9.15
CA LEU A 292 -56.09 6.58 -8.45
C LEU A 292 -56.53 6.77 -6.99
N GLN A 293 -57.75 6.37 -6.64
CA GLN A 293 -58.21 6.36 -5.26
C GLN A 293 -57.58 5.23 -4.44
N GLN A 294 -57.47 4.04 -5.03
CA GLN A 294 -56.88 2.87 -4.37
C GLN A 294 -55.35 2.90 -4.40
N ALA A 295 -54.77 3.36 -5.50
CA ALA A 295 -53.33 3.41 -5.74
C ALA A 295 -52.94 4.80 -6.28
N PRO A 296 -52.80 5.80 -5.40
CA PRO A 296 -52.43 7.16 -5.79
C PRO A 296 -51.05 7.24 -6.46
N ARG A 297 -50.87 8.24 -7.35
CA ARG A 297 -49.58 8.47 -8.03
C ARG A 297 -48.39 8.64 -7.09
N TRP A 298 -48.58 9.27 -5.94
CA TRP A 298 -47.48 9.49 -4.99
C TRP A 298 -46.94 8.17 -4.43
N GLN A 299 -47.76 7.13 -4.26
CA GLN A 299 -47.30 5.81 -3.81
C GLN A 299 -46.39 5.17 -4.85
N PHE A 300 -46.76 5.26 -6.14
CA PHE A 300 -45.91 4.83 -7.23
C PHE A 300 -44.53 5.50 -7.15
N PHE A 301 -44.47 6.82 -7.00
CA PHE A 301 -43.19 7.53 -6.89
C PHE A 301 -42.39 7.20 -5.63
N ILE A 302 -43.05 6.89 -4.49
CA ILE A 302 -42.36 6.44 -3.28
C ILE A 302 -41.59 5.13 -3.52
N THR A 303 -42.12 4.22 -4.35
CA THR A 303 -41.42 2.96 -4.68
C THR A 303 -40.08 3.16 -5.40
N TRP A 304 -39.83 4.35 -5.97
CA TRP A 304 -38.55 4.69 -6.59
C TRP A 304 -37.49 5.18 -5.59
N ILE A 305 -37.89 5.62 -4.39
CA ILE A 305 -36.95 6.18 -3.39
C ILE A 305 -35.81 5.19 -3.06
N PRO A 306 -36.07 3.89 -2.80
CA PRO A 306 -35.00 2.93 -2.54
C PRO A 306 -34.01 2.81 -3.70
N ALA A 307 -34.48 2.83 -4.95
CA ALA A 307 -33.63 2.73 -6.12
C ALA A 307 -32.72 3.96 -6.27
N VAL A 308 -33.27 5.16 -6.04
CA VAL A 308 -32.51 6.42 -6.07
C VAL A 308 -31.43 6.44 -4.97
N LEU A 309 -31.79 6.04 -3.74
CA LEU A 309 -30.84 5.97 -2.62
C LEU A 309 -29.74 4.93 -2.88
N ALA A 310 -30.12 3.74 -3.37
CA ALA A 310 -29.17 2.68 -3.69
C ALA A 310 -28.20 3.11 -4.81
N LEU A 311 -28.70 3.84 -5.83
CA LEU A 311 -27.87 4.38 -6.90
C LEU A 311 -26.92 5.46 -6.39
N GLY A 312 -27.39 6.37 -5.53
CA GLY A 312 -26.55 7.38 -4.89
C GLY A 312 -25.41 6.76 -4.08
N LEU A 313 -25.70 5.69 -3.34
CA LEU A 313 -24.68 4.91 -2.62
C LEU A 313 -23.69 4.24 -3.57
N LEU A 314 -24.15 3.64 -4.66
CA LEU A 314 -23.29 3.02 -5.67
C LEU A 314 -22.34 4.06 -6.29
N ILE A 315 -22.86 5.24 -6.65
CA ILE A 315 -22.07 6.36 -7.17
C ILE A 315 -21.03 6.77 -6.12
N GLY A 316 -21.43 6.98 -4.86
CA GLY A 316 -20.49 7.33 -3.80
C GLY A 316 -19.41 6.27 -3.55
N ILE A 317 -19.72 4.98 -3.71
CA ILE A 317 -18.74 3.88 -3.67
C ILE A 317 -17.77 3.97 -4.84
N THR A 318 -18.25 4.18 -6.07
CA THR A 318 -17.39 4.33 -7.26
C THR A 318 -16.44 5.52 -7.14
N LEU A 319 -16.92 6.64 -6.59
CA LEU A 319 -16.12 7.83 -6.36
C LEU A 319 -15.22 7.72 -5.12
N ARG A 320 -15.30 6.61 -4.36
CA ARG A 320 -14.56 6.35 -3.12
C ARG A 320 -14.69 7.52 -2.13
N TRP A 321 -15.92 7.98 -1.94
CA TRP A 321 -16.25 9.11 -1.07
C TRP A 321 -16.22 8.71 0.41
N ALA A 322 -15.47 9.44 1.23
CA ALA A 322 -15.37 9.19 2.66
C ALA A 322 -16.72 9.24 3.42
N PRO A 323 -17.66 10.16 3.13
CA PRO A 323 -18.97 10.16 3.78
C PRO A 323 -19.75 8.85 3.59
N VAL A 324 -19.61 8.20 2.44
CA VAL A 324 -20.30 6.92 2.16
C VAL A 324 -19.77 5.81 3.04
N TYR A 325 -18.47 5.77 3.31
CA TYR A 325 -17.91 4.82 4.27
C TYR A 325 -18.52 4.98 5.67
N TYR A 326 -18.63 6.22 6.18
CA TYR A 326 -19.24 6.47 7.49
C TYR A 326 -20.72 6.12 7.50
N PHE A 327 -21.45 6.39 6.43
CA PHE A 327 -22.85 5.96 6.30
C PHE A 327 -22.98 4.43 6.34
N LEU A 328 -22.14 3.70 5.60
CA LEU A 328 -22.12 2.23 5.62
C LEU A 328 -21.78 1.70 7.02
N LEU A 329 -20.82 2.32 7.71
CA LEU A 329 -20.44 1.96 9.06
C LEU A 329 -21.59 2.17 10.06
N VAL A 330 -22.25 3.33 10.02
CA VAL A 330 -23.42 3.61 10.87
C VAL A 330 -24.54 2.63 10.57
N ASN A 331 -24.82 2.34 9.30
CA ASN A 331 -25.85 1.37 8.90
C ASN A 331 -25.52 -0.05 9.40
N ALA A 332 -24.25 -0.47 9.31
CA ALA A 332 -23.80 -1.76 9.82
C ALA A 332 -23.97 -1.84 11.36
N ILE A 333 -23.59 -0.80 12.09
CA ILE A 333 -23.80 -0.72 13.55
C ILE A 333 -25.29 -0.77 13.89
N LEU A 334 -26.11 0.03 13.20
CA LEU A 334 -27.55 0.06 13.40
C LEU A 334 -28.20 -1.30 13.11
N SER A 335 -27.71 -2.03 12.11
CA SER A 335 -28.20 -3.39 11.80
C SER A 335 -27.96 -4.36 12.95
N VAL A 336 -26.79 -4.32 13.58
CA VAL A 336 -26.48 -5.14 14.77
C VAL A 336 -27.42 -4.78 15.91
N LEU A 337 -27.60 -3.48 16.19
CA LEU A 337 -28.49 -3.00 17.25
C LEU A 337 -29.96 -3.41 16.99
N LEU A 338 -30.42 -3.30 15.75
CA LEU A 338 -31.79 -3.64 15.37
C LEU A 338 -32.05 -5.14 15.52
N VAL A 339 -31.10 -6.00 15.13
CA VAL A 339 -31.23 -7.46 15.32
C VAL A 339 -31.27 -7.81 16.79
N LEU A 340 -30.42 -7.20 17.63
CA LEU A 340 -30.45 -7.41 19.07
C LEU A 340 -31.79 -6.98 19.68
N ALA A 341 -32.29 -5.79 19.32
CA ALA A 341 -33.57 -5.27 19.79
C ALA A 341 -34.76 -6.16 19.35
N ALA A 342 -34.79 -6.59 18.09
CA ALA A 342 -35.79 -7.53 17.58
C ALA A 342 -35.75 -8.85 18.36
N GLY A 343 -34.55 -9.31 18.73
CA GLY A 343 -34.35 -10.42 19.64
C GLY A 343 -35.09 -10.25 20.96
N PHE A 344 -35.11 -9.07 21.58
CA PHE A 344 -35.84 -8.88 22.83
C PHE A 344 -37.37 -8.88 22.64
N LEU A 345 -37.86 -8.34 21.52
CA LEU A 345 -39.29 -8.16 21.26
C LEU A 345 -40.00 -9.42 20.75
N MET A 346 -39.28 -10.34 20.09
CA MET A 346 -39.91 -11.54 19.51
C MET A 346 -40.20 -12.60 20.58
N GLU A 347 -41.33 -13.28 20.45
CA GLU A 347 -41.73 -14.44 21.25
C GLU A 347 -41.79 -15.71 20.38
N GLY A 348 -41.61 -16.87 20.98
CA GLY A 348 -41.71 -18.18 20.31
C GLY A 348 -40.36 -18.90 20.08
N PRO A 349 -40.42 -20.18 19.65
CA PRO A 349 -39.27 -21.08 19.63
C PRO A 349 -38.23 -20.76 18.54
N LEU A 350 -38.65 -20.13 17.43
CA LEU A 350 -37.74 -19.77 16.33
C LEU A 350 -36.89 -18.51 16.61
N LYS A 351 -37.19 -17.76 17.67
CA LYS A 351 -36.51 -16.52 18.06
C LYS A 351 -34.99 -16.66 18.11
N TRP A 352 -34.48 -17.66 18.83
CA TRP A 352 -33.04 -17.82 19.03
C TRP A 352 -32.29 -18.14 17.73
N VAL A 353 -32.94 -18.87 16.83
CA VAL A 353 -32.35 -19.22 15.53
C VAL A 353 -32.30 -17.99 14.61
N SER A 354 -33.42 -17.26 14.46
CA SER A 354 -33.46 -16.09 13.58
C SER A 354 -32.60 -14.93 14.08
N THR A 355 -32.67 -14.62 15.38
CA THR A 355 -31.85 -13.57 16.00
C THR A 355 -30.37 -13.97 16.00
N GLY A 356 -30.04 -15.23 16.30
CA GLY A 356 -28.66 -15.72 16.28
C GLY A 356 -28.02 -15.63 14.90
N CYS A 357 -28.69 -16.14 13.86
CA CYS A 357 -28.21 -16.05 12.48
C CYS A 357 -28.12 -14.59 12.01
N GLY A 358 -29.13 -13.77 12.29
CA GLY A 358 -29.12 -12.35 11.94
C GLY A 358 -27.98 -11.59 12.60
N PHE A 359 -27.66 -11.92 13.85
CA PHE A 359 -26.58 -11.26 14.60
C PHE A 359 -25.22 -11.60 13.98
N ILE A 360 -25.00 -12.87 13.64
CA ILE A 360 -23.77 -13.30 12.96
C ILE A 360 -23.59 -12.55 11.64
N VAL A 361 -24.63 -12.49 10.81
CA VAL A 361 -24.58 -11.77 9.52
C VAL A 361 -24.29 -10.28 9.73
N ALA A 362 -24.98 -9.63 10.67
CA ALA A 362 -24.78 -8.20 10.96
C ALA A 362 -23.36 -7.90 11.47
N VAL A 363 -22.81 -8.77 12.33
CA VAL A 363 -21.41 -8.67 12.81
C VAL A 363 -20.41 -8.88 11.68
N VAL A 364 -20.64 -9.86 10.79
CA VAL A 364 -19.77 -10.07 9.62
C VAL A 364 -19.78 -8.83 8.72
N ILE A 365 -20.95 -8.24 8.45
CA ILE A 365 -21.06 -7.00 7.66
C ILE A 365 -20.31 -5.85 8.33
N LEU A 366 -20.41 -5.71 9.65
CA LEU A 366 -19.66 -4.70 10.41
C LEU A 366 -18.14 -4.90 10.28
N LEU A 367 -17.65 -6.13 10.46
CA LEU A 367 -16.23 -6.45 10.33
C LEU A 367 -15.70 -6.22 8.90
N LEU A 368 -16.48 -6.58 7.88
CA LEU A 368 -16.16 -6.30 6.48
C LEU A 368 -16.08 -4.79 6.23
N THR A 369 -17.01 -4.02 6.79
CA THR A 369 -17.04 -2.56 6.67
C THR A 369 -15.81 -1.93 7.32
N LEU A 370 -15.41 -2.37 8.52
CA LEU A 370 -14.19 -1.89 9.17
C LEU A 370 -12.93 -2.15 8.32
N ASN A 371 -12.85 -3.29 7.64
CA ASN A 371 -11.72 -3.60 6.76
C ASN A 371 -11.68 -2.73 5.48
N LEU A 372 -12.82 -2.20 5.04
CA LEU A 372 -12.91 -1.31 3.87
C LEU A 372 -12.40 0.11 4.14
N GLN A 373 -12.07 0.47 5.39
CA GLN A 373 -11.62 1.81 5.77
C GLN A 373 -10.49 2.35 4.87
N SER A 374 -9.51 1.50 4.56
CA SER A 374 -8.34 1.88 3.74
C SER A 374 -8.67 2.16 2.27
N ASP A 375 -9.83 1.71 1.78
CA ASP A 375 -10.30 1.97 0.43
C ASP A 375 -11.00 3.34 0.30
N PHE A 376 -11.51 3.92 1.37
CA PHE A 376 -12.25 5.19 1.33
C PHE A 376 -11.50 6.37 1.96
N ILE A 377 -10.57 6.11 2.88
CA ILE A 377 -9.83 7.17 3.58
C ILE A 377 -8.57 7.57 2.80
N LYS A 378 -8.46 8.87 2.53
CA LYS A 378 -7.26 9.49 1.95
C LYS A 378 -6.25 9.76 3.07
N LYS A 379 -5.00 9.29 2.91
CA LYS A 379 -3.90 9.62 3.82
C LYS A 379 -3.10 10.79 3.26
N GLN A 380 -2.69 11.69 4.16
CA GLN A 380 -1.71 12.71 3.81
C GLN A 380 -0.35 12.02 3.66
N LYS A 381 0.26 12.14 2.48
CA LYS A 381 1.63 11.69 2.24
C LYS A 381 2.48 12.91 1.94
N ARG A 382 3.67 12.96 2.56
CA ARG A 382 4.68 13.96 2.23
C ARG A 382 5.27 13.63 0.86
N LEU A 383 5.43 14.65 0.03
CA LEU A 383 6.17 14.56 -1.22
C LEU A 383 7.67 14.59 -0.89
N LEU A 384 8.40 13.58 -1.36
CA LEU A 384 9.83 13.44 -1.14
C LEU A 384 10.58 13.76 -2.44
N LEU A 385 11.77 14.34 -2.32
CA LEU A 385 12.67 14.53 -3.46
C LEU A 385 13.49 13.24 -3.65
N GLN A 386 12.92 12.28 -4.37
CA GLN A 386 13.56 11.02 -4.72
C GLN A 386 13.02 10.50 -6.06
N VAL A 387 13.76 9.58 -6.69
CA VAL A 387 13.28 8.90 -7.90
C VAL A 387 12.05 8.06 -7.55
N ASP A 388 11.02 8.11 -8.38
CA ASP A 388 9.82 7.29 -8.18
C ASP A 388 10.12 5.79 -8.25
N ARG A 389 9.53 5.05 -7.31
CA ARG A 389 9.67 3.60 -7.21
C ARG A 389 8.91 2.91 -8.35
N GLY A 390 9.48 1.84 -8.91
CA GLY A 390 8.85 1.02 -9.96
C GLY A 390 9.05 1.53 -11.38
N ILE A 391 9.78 2.62 -11.58
CA ILE A 391 10.22 3.08 -12.91
C ILE A 391 11.63 2.55 -13.16
N THR A 392 11.85 1.85 -14.28
CA THR A 392 13.15 1.27 -14.64
C THR A 392 13.65 1.74 -16.00
N GLU A 393 12.74 2.06 -16.92
CA GLU A 393 13.03 2.44 -18.29
C GLU A 393 13.28 3.95 -18.46
N GLY A 394 14.24 4.29 -19.31
CA GLY A 394 14.62 5.70 -19.56
C GLY A 394 13.51 6.53 -20.18
N VAL A 395 12.64 5.92 -20.98
CA VAL A 395 11.49 6.60 -21.60
C VAL A 395 10.43 6.93 -20.56
N ASP A 396 10.21 6.06 -19.58
CA ASP A 396 9.30 6.32 -18.47
C ASP A 396 9.82 7.42 -17.54
N PHE A 397 11.14 7.46 -17.29
CA PHE A 397 11.77 8.57 -16.57
C PHE A 397 11.59 9.90 -17.30
N LEU A 398 11.73 9.91 -18.63
CA LEU A 398 11.47 11.09 -19.45
C LEU A 398 10.01 11.54 -19.32
N ALA A 399 9.07 10.63 -19.52
CA ALA A 399 7.63 10.92 -19.43
C ALA A 399 7.20 11.35 -18.02
N ARG A 400 7.84 10.83 -16.97
CA ARG A 400 7.57 11.23 -15.59
C ARG A 400 8.16 12.61 -15.28
N GLY A 401 9.39 12.86 -15.73
CA GLY A 401 10.07 14.15 -15.58
C GLY A 401 9.28 15.28 -16.24
N THR A 402 8.81 15.10 -17.47
CA THR A 402 8.02 16.10 -18.20
C THR A 402 6.69 16.41 -17.48
N ARG A 403 5.97 15.39 -17.01
CA ARG A 403 4.76 15.59 -16.19
C ARG A 403 5.02 16.36 -14.90
N TYR A 404 6.20 16.18 -14.28
CA TYR A 404 6.55 16.95 -13.09
C TYR A 404 6.85 18.40 -13.40
N MET A 405 7.42 18.72 -14.56
CA MET A 405 7.56 20.11 -15.02
C MET A 405 6.18 20.76 -15.19
N GLU A 406 5.24 20.08 -15.85
CA GLU A 406 3.85 20.57 -16.02
C GLU A 406 3.14 20.81 -14.69
N GLN A 407 3.48 20.04 -13.65
CA GLN A 407 2.94 20.20 -12.29
C GLN A 407 3.70 21.22 -11.42
N GLY A 408 4.71 21.90 -11.97
CA GLY A 408 5.55 22.85 -11.23
C GLY A 408 6.48 22.22 -10.19
N ARG A 409 6.81 20.93 -10.33
CA ARG A 409 7.71 20.18 -9.45
C ARG A 409 9.10 20.03 -10.07
N TRP A 410 9.75 21.18 -10.27
CA TRP A 410 10.97 21.30 -11.07
C TRP A 410 12.16 20.51 -10.52
N ALA A 411 12.41 20.52 -9.21
CA ALA A 411 13.49 19.74 -8.61
C ALA A 411 13.29 18.23 -8.78
N LEU A 412 12.06 17.75 -8.57
CA LEU A 412 11.71 16.35 -8.78
C LEU A 412 11.81 15.96 -10.27
N ALA A 413 11.41 16.86 -11.16
CA ALA A 413 11.57 16.69 -12.60
C ALA A 413 13.04 16.57 -13.00
N ALA A 414 13.91 17.48 -12.53
CA ALA A 414 15.34 17.47 -12.83
C ALA A 414 16.00 16.14 -12.42
N LEU A 415 15.61 15.58 -11.27
CA LEU A 415 16.11 14.30 -10.77
C LEU A 415 15.68 13.11 -11.66
N HIS A 416 14.44 13.10 -12.15
CA HIS A 416 13.96 12.07 -13.09
C HIS A 416 14.57 12.24 -14.48
N LEU A 417 14.74 13.48 -14.96
CA LEU A 417 15.33 13.79 -16.27
C LEU A 417 16.82 13.49 -16.31
N ARG A 418 17.56 13.69 -15.21
CA ARG A 418 18.94 13.24 -15.07
C ARG A 418 19.05 11.72 -15.26
N ARG A 419 18.15 10.96 -14.64
CA ARG A 419 18.10 9.49 -14.79
C ARG A 419 17.74 9.08 -16.21
N ALA A 420 16.78 9.78 -16.84
CA ALA A 420 16.41 9.57 -18.23
C ALA A 420 17.59 9.83 -19.19
N ALA A 421 18.31 10.93 -19.00
CA ALA A 421 19.48 11.30 -19.79
C ALA A 421 20.62 10.28 -19.65
N ALA A 422 20.85 9.76 -18.45
CA ALA A 422 21.87 8.73 -18.21
C ALA A 422 21.54 7.39 -18.90
N GLN A 423 20.26 7.02 -19.00
CA GLN A 423 19.81 5.76 -19.61
C GLN A 423 19.58 5.86 -21.13
N LEU A 424 19.09 7.00 -21.62
CA LEU A 424 18.82 7.26 -23.03
C LEU A 424 20.01 7.96 -23.71
N GLN A 425 21.19 7.37 -23.57
CA GLN A 425 22.41 7.90 -24.17
C GLN A 425 22.21 8.09 -25.69
N GLY A 426 22.61 9.25 -26.22
CA GLY A 426 22.47 9.58 -27.65
C GLY A 426 21.13 10.19 -28.06
N LYS A 427 20.11 10.27 -27.19
CA LYS A 427 18.87 11.01 -27.48
C LYS A 427 18.94 12.43 -26.90
N PRO A 428 18.74 13.50 -27.71
CA PRO A 428 18.86 14.88 -27.21
C PRO A 428 17.69 15.33 -26.32
N ALA A 429 16.50 14.71 -26.45
CA ALA A 429 15.29 15.18 -25.79
C ALA A 429 15.36 15.18 -24.23
N PRO A 430 15.83 14.12 -23.53
CA PRO A 430 16.00 14.15 -22.08
C PRO A 430 16.96 15.24 -21.61
N GLN A 431 18.04 15.45 -22.37
CA GLN A 431 19.06 16.44 -22.04
C GLN A 431 18.52 17.87 -22.19
N ALA A 432 17.77 18.14 -23.27
CA ALA A 432 17.08 19.42 -23.46
C ALA A 432 16.06 19.72 -22.34
N MET A 433 15.27 18.72 -21.94
CA MET A 433 14.34 18.86 -20.82
C MET A 433 15.05 19.10 -19.49
N LEU A 434 16.18 18.44 -19.26
CA LEU A 434 17.01 18.65 -18.08
C LEU A 434 17.55 20.09 -18.01
N VAL A 435 18.03 20.64 -19.14
CA VAL A 435 18.44 22.05 -19.21
C VAL A 435 17.31 22.98 -18.78
N ARG A 436 16.10 22.79 -19.34
CA ARG A 436 14.92 23.60 -18.98
C ARG A 436 14.60 23.52 -17.48
N ALA A 437 14.67 22.32 -16.90
CA ALA A 437 14.41 22.13 -15.48
C ALA A 437 15.48 22.83 -14.60
N CYS A 438 16.76 22.72 -14.95
CA CYS A 438 17.85 23.39 -14.23
C CYS A 438 17.79 24.92 -14.36
N LEU A 439 17.43 25.46 -15.53
CA LEU A 439 17.22 26.89 -15.74
C LEU A 439 16.09 27.44 -14.86
N HIS A 440 14.96 26.72 -14.76
CA HIS A 440 13.86 27.12 -13.89
C HIS A 440 14.25 27.05 -12.39
N LEU A 441 15.15 26.16 -12.01
CA LEU A 441 15.68 26.06 -10.66
C LEU A 441 16.75 27.13 -10.36
N GLU A 442 17.12 27.93 -11.35
CA GLU A 442 18.23 28.90 -11.32
C GLU A 442 19.57 28.25 -10.95
N ASP A 443 19.73 26.97 -11.25
CA ASP A 443 20.96 26.21 -10.99
C ASP A 443 21.87 26.27 -12.21
N LEU A 444 22.57 27.40 -12.35
CA LEU A 444 23.43 27.71 -13.50
C LEU A 444 24.53 26.66 -13.72
N THR A 445 25.03 26.04 -12.65
CA THR A 445 26.09 25.01 -12.74
C THR A 445 25.58 23.77 -13.47
N LEU A 446 24.43 23.25 -13.05
CA LEU A 446 23.80 22.08 -13.66
C LEU A 446 23.27 22.39 -15.06
N ALA A 447 22.71 23.59 -15.26
CA ALA A 447 22.21 24.02 -16.56
C ALA A 447 23.33 24.13 -17.61
N ALA A 448 24.46 24.74 -17.26
CA ALA A 448 25.61 24.88 -18.16
C ALA A 448 26.13 23.52 -18.62
N GLN A 449 26.29 22.57 -17.70
CA GLN A 449 26.78 21.25 -18.02
C GLN A 449 25.76 20.42 -18.81
N ALA A 450 24.47 20.53 -18.46
CA ALA A 450 23.44 19.85 -19.21
C ALA A 450 23.41 20.34 -20.67
N LEU A 451 23.62 21.64 -20.87
CA LEU A 451 23.67 22.29 -22.17
C LEU A 451 24.92 21.89 -22.98
N GLU A 452 26.08 21.81 -22.34
CA GLU A 452 27.32 21.34 -22.97
C GLU A 452 27.18 19.88 -23.44
N ASN A 453 26.60 19.01 -22.61
CA ASN A 453 26.31 17.63 -23.00
C ASN A 453 25.33 17.57 -24.19
N LEU A 454 24.30 18.42 -24.22
CA LEU A 454 23.38 18.50 -25.36
C LEU A 454 24.10 18.95 -26.64
N ARG A 455 24.97 19.96 -26.54
CA ARG A 455 25.77 20.48 -27.64
C ARG A 455 26.70 19.41 -28.20
N ARG A 456 27.39 18.65 -27.34
CA ARG A 456 28.26 17.54 -27.74
C ARG A 456 27.48 16.43 -28.44
N MET A 457 26.28 16.11 -27.94
CA MET A 457 25.45 15.03 -28.49
C MET A 457 24.80 15.40 -29.83
N SER A 458 24.26 16.61 -29.96
CA SER A 458 23.50 17.02 -31.14
C SER A 458 23.65 18.52 -31.43
N PRO A 459 24.73 18.94 -32.11
CA PRO A 459 25.00 20.35 -32.44
C PRO A 459 23.90 21.04 -33.26
N HIS A 460 23.11 20.27 -34.02
CA HIS A 460 22.03 20.77 -34.88
C HIS A 460 20.64 20.56 -34.26
N PHE A 461 20.55 20.39 -32.93
CA PHE A 461 19.26 20.24 -32.27
C PHE A 461 18.42 21.52 -32.41
N PRO A 462 17.16 21.46 -32.89
CA PRO A 462 16.38 22.66 -33.24
C PRO A 462 16.23 23.69 -32.12
N GLU A 463 16.10 23.23 -30.87
CA GLU A 463 15.88 24.09 -29.70
C GLU A 463 17.18 24.53 -29.01
N LEU A 464 18.35 24.13 -29.52
CA LEU A 464 19.63 24.40 -28.83
C LEU A 464 19.90 25.90 -28.68
N LYS A 465 19.65 26.68 -29.74
CA LYS A 465 19.86 28.14 -29.72
C LYS A 465 18.95 28.84 -28.70
N GLU A 466 17.69 28.42 -28.63
CA GLU A 466 16.71 28.94 -27.67
C GLU A 466 17.16 28.68 -26.23
N LEU A 467 17.66 27.47 -25.94
CA LEU A 467 18.17 27.13 -24.61
C LEU A 467 19.47 27.88 -24.25
N GLU A 468 20.34 28.14 -25.23
CA GLU A 468 21.55 28.96 -25.03
C GLU A 468 21.23 30.44 -24.77
N GLU A 469 20.19 30.98 -25.41
CA GLU A 469 19.68 32.33 -25.15
C GLU A 469 19.06 32.42 -23.75
N ALA A 470 18.19 31.46 -23.40
CA ALA A 470 17.59 31.39 -22.07
C ALA A 470 18.63 31.24 -20.95
N PHE A 471 19.69 30.44 -21.17
CA PHE A 471 20.79 30.32 -20.22
C PHE A 471 21.51 31.65 -20.00
N ARG A 472 21.83 32.39 -21.07
CA ARG A 472 22.47 33.72 -20.98
C ARG A 472 21.60 34.71 -20.20
N GLU A 473 20.31 34.76 -20.47
CA GLU A 473 19.37 35.66 -19.77
C GLU A 473 19.30 35.37 -18.26
N VAL A 474 19.25 34.09 -17.85
CA VAL A 474 19.27 33.71 -16.43
C VAL A 474 20.64 34.04 -15.80
N GLN A 475 21.73 33.81 -16.52
CA GLN A 475 23.08 34.11 -16.06
C GLN A 475 23.28 35.62 -15.82
N GLU A 476 22.83 36.46 -16.74
CA GLU A 476 22.90 37.93 -16.62
C GLU A 476 22.16 38.42 -15.37
N ARG A 477 20.93 37.93 -15.14
CA ARG A 477 20.14 38.24 -13.93
C ARG A 477 20.86 37.85 -12.63
N HIS A 478 21.60 36.73 -12.63
CA HIS A 478 22.35 36.27 -11.46
C HIS A 478 23.64 37.09 -11.23
N THR A 479 24.24 37.63 -12.29
CA THR A 479 25.45 38.48 -12.20
C THR A 479 25.14 39.95 -11.88
N HIS A 480 23.98 40.45 -12.28
CA HIS A 480 23.51 41.81 -12.03
C HIS A 480 22.10 41.78 -11.42
N PRO A 481 21.98 41.46 -10.12
CA PRO A 481 20.68 41.55 -9.45
C PRO A 481 20.24 43.01 -9.46
N GLU A 482 19.16 43.33 -10.17
CA GLU A 482 18.62 44.68 -10.20
C GLU A 482 18.42 45.19 -8.76
N THR A 483 19.12 46.26 -8.41
CA THR A 483 18.88 47.00 -7.18
C THR A 483 17.43 47.49 -7.21
N PRO A 484 16.58 47.19 -6.21
CA PRO A 484 15.24 47.76 -6.18
C PRO A 484 15.34 49.30 -6.21
N PRO A 485 14.47 50.01 -6.93
CA PRO A 485 14.51 51.47 -6.95
C PRO A 485 14.42 51.98 -5.52
N ALA A 486 15.36 52.85 -5.15
CA ALA A 486 15.36 53.52 -3.86
C ALA A 486 13.98 54.13 -3.60
N PRO A 487 13.42 54.02 -2.38
CA PRO A 487 12.15 54.67 -2.08
C PRO A 487 12.30 56.16 -2.37
N ALA A 488 11.45 56.68 -3.26
CA ALA A 488 11.38 58.11 -3.54
C ALA A 488 11.17 58.85 -2.21
N ALA A 489 12.13 59.70 -1.86
CA ALA A 489 12.12 60.53 -0.67
C ALA A 489 11.00 61.58 -0.71
#